data_AF-A0A9R1PTD8-F1
#
_entry.id   AF-A0A9R1PTD8-F1
#
_cell.length_a   1.000
_cell.length_b   1.000
_cell.length_c   1.000
_cell.angle_alpha   90.00
_cell.angle_beta   90.00
_cell.angle_gamma   90.00
#
_symmetry.space_group_name_H-M   'P 1'
#
loop_
_entity.id
_entity.type
_entity.pdbx_description
1 polymer ?
#
loop_
_entity_poly.entity_id
_entity_poly.type
_entity_poly.pdbx_seq_one_letter_code
_entity_poly.pdbx_strand_id
1 'polypeptide(L)'
;MFPLLQTNNTLALSEELAEFEGYSSRLATLDYNICVQSDLFVTNQGGNFPHFLMGHRRYLLGGNAKTIKSDKRKLALSFDDPNIRWSRFKHHMLEILHHSDIRGIAFRKPNDSIYTFQMPDCMC
;
A
#
# COMPACT_ATOMS: atom_id res chain seq x y z
N MET A 1 -3.15 -10.80 -17.10
CA MET A 1 -2.05 -9.81 -17.24
C MET A 1 -2.65 -8.42 -17.02
N PHE A 2 -1.92 -7.48 -16.41
CA PHE A 2 -2.44 -6.14 -16.03
C PHE A 2 -2.12 -5.12 -17.14
N PRO A 3 -3.06 -4.81 -18.06
CA PRO A 3 -2.75 -4.03 -19.27
C PRO A 3 -2.45 -2.55 -19.01
N LEU A 4 -2.83 -2.04 -17.84
CA LEU A 4 -2.59 -0.67 -17.41
C LEU A 4 -1.50 -0.57 -16.34
N LEU A 5 -0.66 -1.61 -16.20
CA LEU A 5 0.46 -1.58 -15.27
C LEU A 5 1.52 -0.61 -15.80
N GLN A 6 1.76 0.44 -15.03
CA GLN A 6 2.77 1.45 -15.30
C GLN A 6 3.82 1.46 -14.19
N THR A 7 5.03 1.86 -14.52
CA THR A 7 6.14 2.06 -13.58
C THR A 7 6.69 3.47 -13.76
N ASN A 8 7.56 3.92 -12.87
CA ASN A 8 8.17 5.26 -13.00
C ASN A 8 8.87 5.43 -14.37
N ASN A 9 9.51 4.37 -14.87
CA ASN A 9 10.20 4.36 -16.16
C ASN A 9 9.26 4.46 -17.37
N THR A 10 7.97 4.11 -17.21
CA THR A 10 6.99 4.20 -18.30
C THR A 10 6.13 5.46 -18.22
N LEU A 11 6.08 6.12 -17.05
CA LEU A 11 5.30 7.35 -16.83
C LEU A 11 6.12 8.62 -17.01
N ALA A 12 7.39 8.63 -16.61
CA ALA A 12 8.25 9.81 -16.63
C ALA A 12 9.18 9.82 -17.85
N LEU A 13 9.54 11.02 -18.29
CA LEU A 13 10.56 11.21 -19.31
C LEU A 13 11.95 10.88 -18.75
N SER A 14 12.88 10.45 -19.61
CA SER A 14 14.24 10.14 -19.19
C SER A 14 14.96 11.34 -18.56
N GLU A 15 14.66 12.55 -19.02
CA GLU A 15 15.20 13.80 -18.46
C GLU A 15 14.66 14.10 -17.05
N GLU A 16 13.39 13.78 -16.77
CA GLU A 16 12.80 13.93 -15.44
C GLU A 16 13.39 12.92 -14.45
N LEU A 17 13.68 11.69 -14.90
CA LEU A 17 14.27 10.64 -14.06
C LEU A 17 15.77 10.84 -13.82
N ALA A 18 16.48 11.55 -14.71
CA ALA A 18 17.92 11.76 -14.62
C ALA A 18 18.36 12.39 -13.28
N GLU A 19 17.54 13.26 -12.67
CA GLU A 19 17.84 13.88 -11.38
C GLU A 19 17.80 12.91 -10.18
N PHE A 20 17.15 11.75 -10.37
CA PHE A 20 16.95 10.71 -9.37
C PHE A 20 17.89 9.51 -9.58
N GLU A 21 18.51 9.39 -10.75
CA GLU A 21 19.44 8.31 -11.07
C GLU A 21 20.63 8.29 -10.08
N GLY A 22 21.00 7.09 -9.62
CA GLY A 22 22.05 6.91 -8.62
C GLY A 22 21.67 7.27 -7.18
N TYR A 23 20.48 7.82 -6.94
CA TYR A 23 20.02 8.22 -5.59
C TYR A 23 18.75 7.47 -5.17
N SER A 24 18.94 6.29 -4.56
CA SER A 24 17.82 5.43 -4.12
C SER A 24 16.84 6.13 -3.18
N SER A 25 17.32 7.01 -2.30
CA SER A 25 16.45 7.78 -1.39
C SER A 25 15.57 8.80 -2.10
N ARG A 26 16.07 9.43 -3.18
CA ARG A 26 15.27 10.39 -3.95
C ARG A 26 14.20 9.68 -4.76
N LEU A 27 14.55 8.54 -5.37
CA LEU A 27 13.60 7.72 -6.10
C LEU A 27 12.49 7.19 -5.16
N ALA A 28 12.86 6.78 -3.93
CA ALA A 28 11.88 6.40 -2.91
C ALA A 28 10.96 7.56 -2.50
N THR A 29 11.45 8.81 -2.48
CA THR A 29 10.61 9.99 -2.24
C THR A 29 9.59 10.21 -3.37
N LEU A 30 9.96 9.93 -4.61
CA LEU A 30 9.02 9.97 -5.75
C LEU A 30 7.91 8.92 -5.57
N ASP A 31 8.30 7.67 -5.30
CA ASP A 31 7.36 6.57 -5.02
C ASP A 31 6.42 6.93 -3.87
N TYR A 32 6.96 7.55 -2.82
CA TYR A 32 6.19 7.98 -1.65
C TYR A 32 5.10 8.99 -2.02
N ASN A 33 5.44 10.04 -2.78
CA ASN A 33 4.48 11.07 -3.18
C ASN A 33 3.35 10.51 -4.05
N ILE A 34 3.69 9.68 -5.03
CA ILE A 34 2.70 9.01 -5.89
C ILE A 34 1.77 8.15 -5.03
N CYS A 35 2.34 7.36 -4.12
CA CYS A 35 1.54 6.53 -3.23
C CYS A 35 0.69 7.35 -2.26
N VAL A 36 1.13 8.52 -1.80
CA VAL A 36 0.33 9.40 -0.93
C VAL A 36 -0.92 9.88 -1.66
N GLN A 37 -0.79 10.29 -2.92
CA GLN A 37 -1.87 10.86 -3.72
C GLN A 37 -2.80 9.81 -4.36
N SER A 38 -2.39 8.54 -4.37
CA SER A 38 -3.20 7.46 -4.94
C SER A 38 -4.54 7.24 -4.22
N ASP A 39 -5.58 6.85 -4.95
CA ASP A 39 -6.86 6.46 -4.33
C ASP A 39 -6.73 5.19 -3.48
N LEU A 40 -5.86 4.27 -3.93
CA LEU A 40 -5.64 2.97 -3.32
C LEU A 40 -4.15 2.66 -3.23
N PHE A 41 -3.69 2.31 -2.03
CA PHE A 41 -2.34 1.82 -1.81
C PHE A 41 -2.34 0.33 -1.46
N VAL A 42 -1.50 -0.46 -2.14
CA VAL A 42 -1.31 -1.89 -1.83
C VAL A 42 0.13 -2.10 -1.39
N THR A 43 0.33 -2.58 -0.16
CA THR A 43 1.67 -2.85 0.36
C THR A 43 2.08 -4.31 0.21
N ASN A 44 3.33 -4.53 -0.20
CA ASN A 44 3.92 -5.84 -0.41
C ASN A 44 5.01 -6.19 0.62
N GLN A 45 5.37 -5.34 1.58
CA GLN A 45 6.45 -5.60 2.56
C GLN A 45 6.14 -4.93 3.90
N GLY A 46 6.61 -5.53 4.99
CA GLY A 46 6.71 -4.83 6.27
C GLY A 46 7.97 -3.98 6.25
N GLY A 47 7.87 -2.72 6.68
CA GLY A 47 9.01 -1.81 6.73
C GLY A 47 8.60 -0.37 6.98
N ASN A 48 9.57 0.52 7.07
CA ASN A 48 9.36 1.93 7.41
C ASN A 48 8.54 2.68 6.35
N PHE A 49 8.76 2.39 5.07
CA PHE A 49 8.06 3.07 3.97
C PHE A 49 6.53 2.96 4.07
N PRO A 50 5.92 1.75 4.05
CA PRO A 50 4.46 1.63 4.16
C PRO A 50 3.95 2.12 5.52
N HIS A 51 4.77 2.01 6.57
CA HIS A 51 4.41 2.44 7.93
C HIS A 51 4.18 3.95 8.03
N PHE A 52 5.09 4.75 7.47
CA PHE A 52 4.96 6.21 7.41
C PHE A 52 3.90 6.64 6.39
N LEU A 53 3.86 5.96 5.24
CA LEU A 53 2.93 6.27 4.16
C LEU A 53 1.47 6.09 4.58
N MET A 54 1.16 5.01 5.32
CA MET A 54 -0.20 4.73 5.78
C MET A 54 -0.75 5.82 6.69
N GLY A 55 0.04 6.26 7.68
CA GLY A 55 -0.42 7.34 8.56
C GLY A 55 -0.53 8.67 7.83
N HIS A 56 0.42 8.99 6.95
CA HIS A 56 0.36 10.22 6.16
C HIS A 56 -0.85 10.24 5.20
N ARG A 57 -1.16 9.13 4.54
CA ARG A 57 -2.39 9.01 3.74
C ARG A 57 -3.63 9.21 4.61
N ARG A 58 -3.65 8.61 5.80
CA ARG A 58 -4.77 8.75 6.74
C ARG A 58 -4.91 10.18 7.26
N TYR A 59 -3.80 10.89 7.47
CA TYR A 59 -3.75 12.32 7.81
C TYR A 59 -4.47 13.15 6.74
N LEU A 60 -3.97 13.07 5.50
CA LEU A 60 -4.39 13.95 4.41
C LEU A 60 -5.81 13.64 3.92
N LEU A 61 -6.22 12.38 3.97
CA LEU A 61 -7.51 11.92 3.47
C LEU A 61 -8.58 11.82 4.58
N GLY A 62 -8.41 12.56 5.69
CA GLY A 62 -9.41 12.67 6.75
C GLY A 62 -9.81 11.34 7.39
N GLY A 63 -8.85 10.44 7.58
CA GLY A 63 -9.09 9.11 8.14
C GLY A 63 -9.44 8.03 7.11
N ASN A 64 -9.81 8.40 5.88
CA ASN A 64 -10.40 7.52 4.86
C ASN A 64 -9.41 7.15 3.74
N ALA A 65 -8.22 6.66 4.10
CA ALA A 65 -7.23 6.22 3.14
C ALA A 65 -7.30 4.71 2.88
N LYS A 66 -7.80 4.30 1.70
CA LYS A 66 -7.89 2.88 1.36
C LYS A 66 -6.49 2.28 1.19
N THR A 67 -6.17 1.31 2.05
CA THR A 67 -4.89 0.59 2.03
C THR A 67 -5.12 -0.91 2.16
N ILE A 68 -4.58 -1.69 1.23
CA ILE A 68 -4.63 -3.15 1.25
C ILE A 68 -3.29 -3.70 1.72
N LYS A 69 -3.31 -4.41 2.85
CA LYS A 69 -2.14 -5.15 3.33
C LYS A 69 -2.32 -6.61 2.98
N SER A 70 -1.65 -7.02 1.91
CA SER A 70 -1.74 -8.38 1.41
C SER A 70 -1.22 -9.42 2.42
N ASP A 71 -2.00 -10.49 2.63
CA ASP A 71 -1.50 -11.69 3.32
C ASP A 71 -0.73 -12.54 2.32
N LYS A 72 0.60 -12.36 2.32
CA LYS A 72 1.51 -13.04 1.39
C LYS A 72 1.40 -14.56 1.46
N ARG A 73 1.16 -15.13 2.65
CA ARG A 73 1.08 -16.57 2.82
C ARG A 73 -0.17 -17.09 2.14
N LYS A 74 -1.31 -16.43 2.35
CA LYS A 74 -2.57 -16.76 1.66
C LYS A 74 -2.47 -16.55 0.15
N LEU A 75 -1.80 -15.48 -0.30
CA LEU A 75 -1.57 -15.22 -1.72
C LEU A 75 -0.70 -16.30 -2.37
N ALA A 76 0.43 -16.65 -1.75
CA ALA A 76 1.33 -17.67 -2.26
C ALA A 76 0.58 -18.99 -2.47
N LEU A 77 -0.18 -19.45 -1.47
CA LEU A 77 -1.01 -20.66 -1.57
C LEU A 77 -2.07 -20.57 -2.68
N SER A 78 -2.62 -19.38 -2.93
CA SER A 78 -3.62 -19.18 -3.98
C SER A 78 -3.02 -19.16 -5.38
N PHE A 79 -1.77 -18.71 -5.53
CA PHE A 79 -1.07 -18.67 -6.80
C PHE A 79 -0.31 -19.97 -7.12
N ASP A 80 0.01 -20.78 -6.11
CA ASP A 80 0.71 -22.06 -6.25
C ASP A 80 -0.21 -23.20 -6.71
N ASP A 81 -1.53 -23.05 -6.61
CA ASP A 81 -2.51 -24.01 -7.13
C ASP A 81 -2.82 -23.74 -8.62
N PRO A 82 -2.26 -24.51 -9.57
CA PRO A 82 -2.50 -24.30 -11.00
C PRO A 82 -3.94 -24.63 -11.43
N ASN A 83 -4.69 -25.33 -10.57
CA ASN A 83 -6.06 -25.78 -10.85
C ASN A 83 -7.10 -24.97 -10.05
N ILE A 84 -6.69 -23.86 -9.43
CA ILE A 84 -7.60 -23.05 -8.62
C ILE A 84 -8.76 -22.52 -9.48
N ARG A 85 -9.98 -22.84 -9.08
CA ARG A 85 -11.18 -22.30 -9.74
C ARG A 85 -11.28 -20.80 -9.46
N TRP A 86 -11.69 -20.03 -10.46
CA TRP A 86 -11.88 -18.58 -10.32
C TRP A 86 -12.76 -18.19 -9.13
N SER A 87 -13.83 -18.96 -8.86
CA SER A 87 -14.71 -18.72 -7.70
C SER A 87 -13.97 -18.83 -6.37
N ARG A 88 -13.06 -19.79 -6.22
CA ARG A 88 -12.24 -19.98 -5.03
C ARG A 88 -11.19 -18.88 -4.90
N PHE A 89 -10.50 -18.57 -5.98
CA PHE A 89 -9.53 -17.47 -6.01
C PHE A 89 -10.19 -16.13 -5.61
N LYS A 90 -11.34 -15.80 -6.22
CA LYS A 90 -12.10 -14.60 -5.88
C LYS A 90 -12.51 -14.58 -4.41
N HIS A 91 -12.94 -15.71 -3.85
CA HIS A 91 -13.27 -15.81 -2.43
C HIS A 91 -12.06 -15.51 -1.53
N HIS A 92 -10.90 -16.11 -1.82
CA HIS A 92 -9.66 -15.81 -1.09
C HIS A 92 -9.28 -14.32 -1.17
N MET A 93 -9.43 -13.69 -2.35
CA MET A 93 -9.12 -12.26 -2.52
C MET A 93 -10.07 -11.36 -1.70
N LEU A 94 -11.36 -11.70 -1.66
CA LEU A 94 -12.34 -10.97 -0.85
C LEU A 94 -12.06 -11.12 0.65
N GLU A 95 -11.61 -12.29 1.08
CA GLU A 95 -11.20 -12.53 2.48
C GLU A 95 -9.97 -11.69 2.86
N ILE A 96 -8.96 -11.62 1.99
CA ILE A 96 -7.77 -10.78 2.18
C ILE A 96 -8.15 -9.29 2.24
N LEU A 97 -9.07 -8.84 1.38
CA LEU A 97 -9.58 -7.47 1.39
C LEU A 97 -10.31 -7.17 2.70
N HIS A 98 -11.25 -8.03 3.10
CA HIS A 98 -12.02 -7.85 4.34
C HIS A 98 -11.11 -7.75 5.58
N HIS A 99 -10.09 -8.61 5.68
CA HIS A 99 -9.10 -8.53 6.74
C HIS A 99 -8.26 -7.25 6.71
N SER A 100 -7.98 -6.71 5.51
CA SER A 100 -7.28 -5.44 5.37
C SER A 100 -8.14 -4.27 5.85
N ASP A 101 -9.42 -4.23 5.44
CA ASP A 101 -10.35 -3.14 5.80
C ASP A 101 -10.57 -3.07 7.32
N ILE A 102 -10.77 -4.21 7.99
CA ILE A 102 -10.92 -4.26 9.47
C ILE A 102 -9.70 -3.65 10.18
N ARG A 103 -8.49 -3.96 9.68
CA ARG A 103 -7.25 -3.42 10.28
C ARG A 103 -7.03 -1.95 9.95
N GLY A 104 -7.51 -1.48 8.81
CA GLY A 104 -7.44 -0.07 8.42
C GLY A 104 -8.32 0.84 9.27
N ILE A 105 -9.45 0.34 9.76
CA ILE A 105 -10.43 1.10 10.55
C ILE A 105 -10.16 1.03 12.07
N ALA A 106 -9.35 0.07 12.52
CA ALA A 106 -9.07 -0.13 13.95
C ALA A 106 -8.44 1.09 14.64
N PHE A 107 -8.85 1.30 15.90
CA PHE A 107 -8.22 2.27 16.80
C PHE A 107 -6.80 1.83 17.18
N ARG A 108 -5.90 2.81 17.38
CA ARG A 108 -4.53 2.59 17.85
C ARG A 108 -4.54 1.87 19.20
N LYS A 109 -3.85 0.74 19.31
CA LYS A 109 -3.56 0.11 20.62
C LYS A 109 -2.34 0.78 21.27
N PRO A 110 -2.12 0.64 22.58
CA PRO A 110 -1.00 1.30 23.28
C PRO A 110 0.39 1.04 22.66
N ASN A 111 0.60 -0.14 22.07
CA ASN A 111 1.87 -0.54 21.45
C ASN A 111 1.90 -0.36 19.92
N ASP A 112 0.82 0.14 19.32
CA ASP A 112 0.80 0.41 17.88
C ASP A 112 1.53 1.71 17.57
N SER A 113 2.17 1.78 16.41
CA SER A 113 2.90 2.98 16.04
C SER A 113 1.99 4.18 15.83
N ILE A 114 2.40 5.28 16.44
CA ILE A 114 1.83 6.62 16.27
C ILE A 114 1.91 7.06 14.80
N TYR A 115 2.93 6.60 14.05
CA TYR A 115 3.11 6.98 12.65
C TYR A 115 2.17 6.25 11.68
N THR A 116 1.59 5.11 12.06
CA THR A 116 0.62 4.39 11.21
C THR A 116 -0.81 4.65 11.64
N PHE A 117 -1.05 4.76 12.93
CA PHE A 117 -2.36 5.05 13.50
C PHE A 117 -2.29 6.40 14.20
N GLN A 118 -2.37 7.44 13.40
CA GLN A 118 -2.41 8.81 13.90
C GLN A 118 -3.68 9.01 14.73
N MET A 119 -3.52 9.71 15.85
CA MET A 119 -4.58 9.92 16.83
C MET A 119 -5.49 11.05 16.35
N PRO A 120 -6.83 10.86 16.34
CA PRO A 120 -7.77 11.90 15.92
C PRO A 120 -7.57 13.22 16.69
N ASP A 121 -7.25 13.12 17.97
CA ASP A 121 -7.12 14.26 18.89
C ASP A 121 -5.77 14.99 18.82
N CYS A 122 -4.83 14.49 17.99
CA CYS A 122 -3.51 15.11 17.76
C CYS A 122 -3.41 15.79 16.39
N MET A 123 -4.50 15.78 15.64
CA MET A 123 -4.68 16.50 14.39
C MET A 123 -5.29 17.84 14.78
N CYS A 124 -4.44 18.88 14.85
CA CYS A 124 -4.76 20.22 15.33
C CYS A 124 -6.11 20.76 14.83
#